data_AF-A0A7Y5T2M7-F1
#
_entry.id   AF-A0A7Y5T2M7-F1
#
_cell.length_a   1.000
_cell.length_b   1.000
_cell.length_c   1.000
_cell.angle_alpha   90.00
_cell.angle_beta   90.00
_cell.angle_gamma   90.00
#
_symmetry.space_group_name_H-M   'P 1'
#
loop_
_entity.id
_entity.type
_entity.pdbx_description
1 polymer ?
#
loop_
_entity_poly.entity_id
_entity_poly.type
_entity_poly.pdbx_seq_one_letter_code
_entity_poly.pdbx_strand_id
1 'polypeptide(L)'
;METGYDYFEARTYDSQLGRFLQVDPLWEKYFEMNPFVGMNNNPNLIIDPTGTDWFYYKKEGEEEADWHFHKDEKKAMENKVGVDADGNDIKAIISGYSVVVLINGFTSEKLTPNGSITGDGARPAEITVLQEDGEKSNFDGYTMSSNMEKYGVIEDGDYIGKPQNHSTYGPSFVLNGGAGIKDYWGYNPYKPKQNGFLFGVYIHKSNSNTPFENYGGELNEGKSAISKGCILIAGRQWASFYNSVTKNRDQNSLSTLEMLISIRRN
;
A
#
# COMPACT_ATOMS: atom_id res chain seq x y z
N MET A 1 33.58 7.47 5.64
CA MET A 1 33.41 6.16 6.30
C MET A 1 31.94 6.01 6.56
N GLU A 2 31.31 5.02 5.94
CA GLU A 2 30.03 4.53 6.43
C GLU A 2 30.29 3.78 7.74
N THR A 3 29.36 3.85 8.70
CA THR A 3 29.61 3.39 10.08
C THR A 3 29.51 1.88 10.25
N GLY A 4 29.07 1.14 9.23
CA GLY A 4 28.89 -0.31 9.29
C GLY A 4 27.75 -0.77 10.20
N TYR A 5 26.78 0.12 10.46
CA TYR A 5 25.63 -0.13 11.33
C TYR A 5 24.32 0.10 10.58
N ASP A 6 23.34 -0.72 10.91
CA ASP A 6 22.01 -0.71 10.31
C ASP A 6 21.05 0.15 11.18
N TYR A 7 20.27 1.04 10.56
CA TYR A 7 19.37 1.95 11.29
C TYR A 7 17.91 1.45 11.23
N PHE A 8 17.46 0.85 12.32
CA PHE A 8 16.12 0.26 12.51
C PHE A 8 15.15 1.26 13.15
N GLU A 9 15.08 2.47 12.61
CA GLU A 9 14.22 3.60 13.01
C GLU A 9 14.34 4.09 14.47
N ALA A 10 14.06 3.24 15.46
CA ALA A 10 14.20 3.50 16.89
C ALA A 10 15.60 3.17 17.44
N ARG A 11 16.32 2.23 16.82
CA ARG A 11 17.65 1.76 17.28
C ARG A 11 18.63 1.55 16.13
N THR A 12 19.92 1.62 16.46
CA THR A 12 21.05 1.31 15.59
C THR A 12 21.57 -0.08 15.94
N TYR A 13 21.69 -0.95 14.94
CA TYR A 13 22.10 -2.34 15.09
C TYR A 13 23.53 -2.53 14.57
N ASP A 14 24.35 -3.22 15.35
CA ASP A 14 25.66 -3.70 14.96
C ASP A 14 25.53 -5.16 14.51
N SER A 15 25.62 -5.36 13.20
CA SER A 15 25.52 -6.67 12.55
C SER A 15 26.77 -7.54 12.73
N GLN A 16 27.91 -7.00 13.18
CA GLN A 16 29.08 -7.80 13.58
C GLN A 16 28.92 -8.36 15.00
N LEU A 17 28.28 -7.60 15.89
CA LEU A 17 28.01 -8.01 17.28
C LEU A 17 26.65 -8.72 17.46
N GLY A 18 25.75 -8.62 16.48
CA GLY A 18 24.40 -9.17 16.53
C GLY A 18 23.48 -8.47 17.54
N ARG A 19 23.72 -7.17 17.80
CA ARG A 19 23.14 -6.44 18.94
C ARG A 19 22.77 -5.00 18.60
N PHE A 20 21.78 -4.46 19.31
CA PHE A 20 21.51 -3.02 19.27
C PHE A 20 22.54 -2.25 20.11
N LEU A 21 22.89 -1.04 19.66
CA LEU A 21 23.83 -0.14 20.33
C LEU A 21 23.15 0.76 21.39
N GLN A 22 21.82 0.89 21.32
CA GLN A 22 21.00 1.58 22.30
C GLN A 22 20.17 0.59 23.12
N VAL A 23 19.91 0.95 24.37
CA VAL A 23 18.93 0.29 25.24
C VAL A 23 17.56 0.32 24.59
N ASP A 24 16.85 -0.81 24.61
CA ASP A 24 15.46 -0.92 24.20
C ASP A 24 14.58 0.13 24.91
N PRO A 25 13.85 1.01 24.20
CA PRO A 25 12.92 1.95 24.83
C PRO A 25 11.84 1.29 25.70
N LEU A 26 11.57 0.00 25.51
CA LEU A 26 10.62 -0.80 26.27
C LEU A 26 11.30 -1.76 27.28
N TRP A 27 12.60 -1.63 27.56
CA TRP A 27 13.34 -2.58 28.40
C TRP A 27 12.72 -2.77 29.81
N GLU A 28 12.10 -1.74 30.38
CA GLU A 28 11.41 -1.79 31.68
C GLU A 28 10.13 -2.67 31.66
N LYS A 29 9.64 -3.09 30.49
CA LYS A 29 8.58 -4.09 30.35
C LYS A 29 9.14 -5.52 30.28
N TYR A 30 10.43 -5.69 30.01
CA TYR A 30 11.08 -6.96 29.65
C TYR A 30 12.35 -7.22 30.47
N PHE A 31 12.27 -7.10 31.81
CA PHE A 31 13.40 -7.24 32.74
C PHE A 31 14.23 -8.53 32.61
N GLU A 32 13.64 -9.60 32.07
CA GLU A 32 14.30 -10.90 31.87
C GLU A 32 15.15 -10.94 30.57
N MET A 33 14.99 -9.96 29.68
CA MET A 33 15.72 -9.85 28.42
C MET A 33 16.86 -8.84 28.52
N ASN A 34 17.96 -9.08 27.79
CA ASN A 34 19.06 -8.13 27.75
C ASN A 34 18.64 -6.91 26.90
N PRO A 35 18.73 -5.66 27.40
CA PRO A 35 18.21 -4.47 26.72
C PRO A 35 18.86 -4.13 25.37
N PHE A 36 19.92 -4.85 24.99
CA PHE A 36 20.66 -4.70 23.73
C PHE A 36 20.48 -5.89 22.77
N VAL A 37 19.59 -6.84 23.09
CA VAL A 37 19.35 -8.02 22.23
C VAL A 37 18.57 -7.61 20.98
N GLY A 38 19.05 -8.00 19.79
CA GLY A 38 18.32 -7.82 18.54
C GLY A 38 17.64 -9.11 18.12
N MET A 39 16.43 -9.01 17.56
CA MET A 39 15.67 -10.14 16.99
C MET A 39 15.56 -11.36 17.94
N ASN A 40 15.56 -11.11 19.26
CA ASN A 40 15.67 -12.11 20.33
C ASN A 40 16.74 -13.21 20.08
N ASN A 41 17.93 -12.83 19.58
CA ASN A 41 19.01 -13.73 19.14
C ASN A 41 18.63 -14.76 18.05
N ASN A 42 17.52 -14.57 17.33
CA ASN A 42 17.05 -15.49 16.28
C ASN A 42 16.71 -14.76 14.95
N PRO A 43 17.69 -14.08 14.32
CA PRO A 43 17.48 -13.27 13.12
C PRO A 43 17.07 -14.06 11.87
N ASN A 44 17.11 -15.40 11.90
CA ASN A 44 16.64 -16.26 10.81
C ASN A 44 15.11 -16.42 10.79
N LEU A 45 14.45 -16.18 11.92
CA LEU A 45 13.01 -16.39 12.12
C LEU A 45 12.28 -15.13 12.60
N ILE A 46 13.01 -14.19 13.19
CA ILE A 46 12.49 -12.93 13.70
C ILE A 46 13.12 -11.81 12.88
N ILE A 47 12.31 -11.17 12.04
CA ILE A 47 12.64 -9.88 11.44
C ILE A 47 11.99 -8.84 12.34
N ASP A 48 12.78 -7.90 12.84
CA ASP A 48 12.34 -6.81 13.69
C ASP A 48 12.43 -5.50 12.90
N PRO A 49 11.38 -5.05 12.20
CA PRO A 49 11.49 -3.97 11.21
C PRO A 49 11.64 -2.58 11.84
N THR A 50 11.16 -2.42 13.08
CA THR A 50 11.08 -1.14 13.81
C THR A 50 11.80 -1.16 15.15
N GLY A 51 12.33 -2.31 15.58
CA GLY A 51 13.00 -2.48 16.87
C GLY A 51 12.09 -2.87 18.05
N THR A 52 11.06 -3.72 17.89
CA THR A 52 10.03 -4.03 18.91
C THR A 52 9.62 -5.52 19.12
N ASP A 53 8.70 -6.11 18.33
CA ASP A 53 7.79 -7.20 18.82
C ASP A 53 7.37 -8.28 17.75
N TRP A 54 6.45 -9.20 18.12
CA TRP A 54 5.89 -10.43 17.46
C TRP A 54 6.55 -11.79 17.76
N PHE A 55 5.72 -12.81 18.09
CA PHE A 55 6.17 -14.21 18.33
C PHE A 55 5.12 -15.31 18.05
N TYR A 56 5.57 -16.58 18.04
CA TYR A 56 4.83 -17.80 17.65
C TYR A 56 4.72 -18.79 18.82
N TYR A 57 3.52 -19.25 19.20
CA TYR A 57 3.34 -20.26 20.27
C TYR A 57 2.05 -21.09 20.13
N LYS A 58 1.97 -22.22 20.85
CA LYS A 58 0.80 -23.12 20.86
C LYS A 58 -0.05 -22.92 22.11
N LYS A 59 -1.34 -22.62 21.94
CA LYS A 59 -2.29 -22.46 23.04
C LYS A 59 -2.86 -23.82 23.50
N GLU A 60 -3.15 -23.94 24.80
CA GLU A 60 -3.74 -25.15 25.38
C GLU A 60 -5.15 -25.40 24.82
N GLY A 61 -5.31 -26.54 24.13
CA GLY A 61 -6.57 -26.94 23.49
C GLY A 61 -6.56 -26.92 21.95
N GLU A 62 -5.53 -26.36 21.30
CA GLU A 62 -5.40 -26.36 19.83
C GLU A 62 -4.45 -27.46 19.33
N GLU A 63 -4.52 -27.82 18.05
CA GLU A 63 -3.71 -28.93 17.49
C GLU A 63 -2.32 -28.51 17.03
N GLU A 64 -2.11 -27.26 16.62
CA GLU A 64 -0.81 -26.72 16.18
C GLU A 64 -0.46 -25.38 16.87
N ALA A 65 0.72 -24.83 16.56
CA ALA A 65 1.16 -23.51 17.06
C ALA A 65 0.73 -22.39 16.09
N ASP A 66 0.42 -21.21 16.62
CA ASP A 66 -0.02 -20.05 15.84
C ASP A 66 0.69 -18.76 16.29
N TRP A 67 0.53 -17.69 15.50
CA TRP A 67 1.14 -16.38 15.73
C TRP A 67 0.29 -15.54 16.69
N HIS A 68 0.93 -14.87 17.64
CA HIS A 68 0.23 -14.12 18.69
C HIS A 68 0.79 -12.72 18.89
N PHE A 69 -0.12 -11.76 19.08
CA PHE A 69 0.21 -10.34 19.30
C PHE A 69 0.32 -10.00 20.79
N HIS A 70 1.31 -9.17 21.16
CA HIS A 70 1.36 -8.57 22.48
C HIS A 70 0.38 -7.38 22.55
N LYS A 71 -0.60 -7.47 23.46
CA LYS A 71 -1.92 -6.83 23.31
C LYS A 71 -1.93 -5.29 23.38
N ASP A 72 -0.84 -4.66 23.84
CA ASP A 72 -0.80 -3.24 24.20
C ASP A 72 0.23 -2.44 23.38
N GLU A 73 0.04 -2.34 22.05
CA GLU A 73 -0.10 -1.05 21.33
C GLU A 73 -0.24 -1.21 19.79
N LYS A 74 -1.41 -0.80 19.25
CA LYS A 74 -1.74 -0.53 17.83
C LYS A 74 -1.55 -1.65 16.77
N LYS A 75 -2.66 -2.37 16.57
CA LYS A 75 -3.29 -2.63 15.25
C LYS A 75 -2.38 -3.29 14.20
N ALA A 76 -2.38 -4.62 14.15
CA ALA A 76 -2.12 -5.35 12.92
C ALA A 76 -3.41 -5.82 12.27
N MET A 77 -3.45 -5.75 10.93
CA MET A 77 -4.43 -6.45 10.12
C MET A 77 -3.74 -7.55 9.32
N GLU A 78 -4.19 -8.78 9.53
CA GLU A 78 -3.83 -9.95 8.73
C GLU A 78 -4.84 -10.10 7.60
N ASN A 79 -4.38 -10.06 6.33
CA ASN A 79 -5.25 -10.26 5.18
C ASN A 79 -4.59 -11.15 4.11
N LYS A 80 -5.40 -11.99 3.48
CA LYS A 80 -5.05 -12.72 2.26
C LYS A 80 -4.77 -11.72 1.13
N VAL A 81 -3.53 -11.66 0.67
CA VAL A 81 -3.06 -10.81 -0.45
C VAL A 81 -2.77 -11.62 -1.71
N GLY A 82 -2.87 -12.94 -1.65
CA GLY A 82 -2.68 -13.81 -2.81
C GLY A 82 -2.84 -15.28 -2.47
N VAL A 83 -2.45 -16.12 -3.42
CA VAL A 83 -2.30 -17.57 -3.26
C VAL A 83 -0.95 -17.93 -3.89
N ASP A 84 -0.14 -18.74 -3.23
CA ASP A 84 1.16 -19.17 -3.77
C ASP A 84 1.01 -20.23 -4.88
N ALA A 85 2.14 -20.66 -5.45
CA ALA A 85 2.15 -21.64 -6.54
C ALA A 85 1.61 -23.04 -6.13
N ASP A 86 1.57 -23.32 -4.82
CA ASP A 86 1.13 -24.60 -4.24
C ASP A 86 -0.34 -24.54 -3.75
N GLY A 87 -0.96 -23.37 -3.76
CA GLY A 87 -2.36 -23.16 -3.41
C GLY A 87 -2.62 -22.60 -2.00
N ASN A 88 -1.57 -22.18 -1.27
CA ASN A 88 -1.72 -21.64 0.09
C ASN A 88 -2.01 -20.13 0.09
N ASP A 89 -2.80 -19.68 1.06
CA ASP A 89 -3.12 -18.26 1.24
C ASP A 89 -1.87 -17.46 1.64
N ILE A 90 -1.38 -16.59 0.74
CA ILE A 90 -0.36 -15.60 1.08
C ILE A 90 -1.05 -14.52 1.91
N LYS A 91 -0.63 -14.34 3.17
CA LYS A 91 -1.17 -13.32 4.07
C LYS A 91 -0.13 -12.23 4.36
N ALA A 92 -0.55 -10.98 4.25
CA ALA A 92 0.23 -9.84 4.73
C ALA A 92 -0.21 -9.47 6.16
N ILE A 93 0.75 -9.34 7.07
CA ILE A 93 0.55 -8.74 8.39
C ILE A 93 0.92 -7.27 8.26
N ILE A 94 -0.05 -6.38 8.39
CA ILE A 94 0.13 -4.93 8.23
C ILE A 94 -0.12 -4.26 9.57
N SER A 95 0.94 -3.88 10.27
CA SER A 95 0.90 -3.17 11.55
C SER A 95 1.02 -1.65 11.41
N GLY A 96 0.45 -0.90 12.35
CA GLY A 96 0.66 0.55 12.50
C GLY A 96 -0.31 1.47 11.74
N TYR A 97 -0.99 0.98 10.69
CA TYR A 97 -1.90 1.81 9.87
C TYR A 97 -3.36 1.75 10.34
N SER A 98 -4.04 2.90 10.28
CA SER A 98 -5.46 3.03 10.65
C SER A 98 -6.42 2.73 9.48
N VAL A 99 -5.88 2.65 8.26
CA VAL A 99 -6.56 2.20 7.03
C VAL A 99 -5.52 1.46 6.19
N VAL A 100 -5.94 0.39 5.53
CA VAL A 100 -5.17 -0.27 4.47
C VAL A 100 -6.01 -0.28 3.21
N VAL A 101 -5.40 -0.01 2.06
CA VAL A 101 -6.02 -0.19 0.75
C VAL A 101 -5.20 -1.25 -0.01
N LEU A 102 -5.81 -2.40 -0.23
CA LEU A 102 -5.26 -3.45 -1.09
C LEU A 102 -5.73 -3.19 -2.52
N ILE A 103 -4.82 -3.28 -3.48
CA ILE A 103 -5.06 -3.03 -4.90
C ILE A 103 -4.55 -4.26 -5.65
N ASN A 104 -5.50 -5.14 -5.99
CA ASN A 104 -5.29 -6.38 -6.73
C ASN A 104 -5.60 -6.11 -8.21
N GLY A 105 -4.56 -5.70 -8.95
CA GLY A 105 -4.66 -5.38 -10.37
C GLY A 105 -4.22 -6.53 -11.28
N PHE A 106 -4.13 -6.21 -12.57
CA PHE A 106 -3.54 -7.09 -13.58
C PHE A 106 -2.74 -6.29 -14.59
N THR A 107 -1.59 -6.82 -15.02
CA THR A 107 -0.85 -6.26 -16.18
C THR A 107 -1.67 -6.31 -17.48
N SER A 108 -2.71 -7.16 -17.49
CA SER A 108 -3.67 -7.35 -18.58
C SER A 108 -5.05 -6.73 -18.31
N GLU A 109 -5.14 -5.77 -17.38
CA GLU A 109 -6.33 -4.91 -17.19
C GLU A 109 -6.72 -4.23 -18.51
N LYS A 110 -8.04 -4.02 -18.68
CA LYS A 110 -8.59 -3.53 -19.94
C LYS A 110 -9.78 -2.62 -19.69
N LEU A 111 -9.83 -1.50 -20.40
CA LEU A 111 -11.02 -0.64 -20.45
C LEU A 111 -12.03 -1.21 -21.46
N THR A 112 -13.31 -0.87 -21.33
CA THR A 112 -14.31 -1.14 -22.37
C THR A 112 -13.88 -0.49 -23.71
N PRO A 113 -14.44 -0.89 -24.86
CA PRO A 113 -14.17 -0.20 -26.14
C PRO A 113 -14.41 1.32 -26.11
N ASN A 114 -15.25 1.79 -25.18
CA ASN A 114 -15.55 3.20 -24.95
C ASN A 114 -14.67 3.86 -23.88
N GLY A 115 -13.64 3.19 -23.37
CA GLY A 115 -12.68 3.72 -22.38
C GLY A 115 -13.14 3.73 -20.93
N SER A 116 -14.21 3.00 -20.58
CA SER A 116 -14.69 2.86 -19.19
C SER A 116 -13.94 1.76 -18.43
N ILE A 117 -13.73 1.96 -17.13
CA ILE A 117 -13.10 0.98 -16.22
C ILE A 117 -13.99 -0.25 -16.00
N THR A 118 -15.31 -0.07 -16.06
CA THR A 118 -16.30 -1.12 -15.79
C THR A 118 -17.26 -1.28 -16.97
N GLY A 119 -17.83 -2.48 -17.11
CA GLY A 119 -18.79 -2.82 -18.18
C GLY A 119 -18.24 -3.86 -19.16
N ASP A 120 -19.01 -4.16 -20.21
CA ASP A 120 -18.71 -5.26 -21.12
C ASP A 120 -17.33 -5.14 -21.79
N GLY A 121 -16.53 -6.19 -21.65
CA GLY A 121 -15.17 -6.26 -22.20
C GLY A 121 -14.10 -5.51 -21.41
N ALA A 122 -14.45 -4.89 -20.28
CA ALA A 122 -13.46 -4.41 -19.32
C ALA A 122 -12.93 -5.54 -18.41
N ARG A 123 -11.74 -5.31 -17.85
CA ARG A 123 -11.13 -6.08 -16.77
C ARG A 123 -10.56 -5.07 -15.76
N PRO A 124 -11.34 -4.68 -14.74
CA PRO A 124 -10.87 -3.78 -13.69
C PRO A 124 -9.93 -4.48 -12.71
N ALA A 125 -9.23 -3.68 -11.91
CA ALA A 125 -8.61 -4.11 -10.66
C ALA A 125 -9.66 -4.21 -9.55
N GLU A 126 -9.45 -5.11 -8.59
CA GLU A 126 -10.19 -5.11 -7.32
C GLU A 126 -9.45 -4.25 -6.30
N ILE A 127 -10.16 -3.30 -5.67
CA ILE A 127 -9.60 -2.42 -4.65
C ILE A 127 -10.39 -2.60 -3.36
N THR A 128 -9.74 -3.13 -2.33
CA THR A 128 -10.32 -3.36 -1.01
C THR A 128 -9.79 -2.34 0.00
N VAL A 129 -10.68 -1.52 0.56
CA VAL A 129 -10.40 -0.69 1.72
C VAL A 129 -10.71 -1.48 2.98
N LEU A 130 -9.78 -1.48 3.92
CA LEU A 130 -9.83 -2.15 5.21
C LEU A 130 -9.68 -1.09 6.31
N GLN A 131 -10.63 -1.04 7.24
CA GLN A 131 -10.58 -0.14 8.40
C GLN A 131 -10.11 -0.85 9.66
N GLU A 132 -9.63 -0.04 10.62
CA GLU A 132 -9.18 -0.50 11.94
C GLU A 132 -10.24 -1.19 12.81
N ASP A 133 -11.53 -1.05 12.47
CA ASP A 133 -12.66 -1.74 13.11
C ASP A 133 -12.97 -3.09 12.44
N GLY A 134 -12.19 -3.48 11.42
CA GLY A 134 -12.36 -4.71 10.64
C GLY A 134 -13.34 -4.59 9.48
N GLU A 135 -13.97 -3.43 9.25
CA GLU A 135 -14.83 -3.22 8.08
C GLU A 135 -14.02 -3.33 6.78
N LYS A 136 -14.61 -4.01 5.79
CA LYS A 136 -14.04 -4.20 4.45
C LYS A 136 -15.00 -3.63 3.41
N SER A 137 -14.48 -2.85 2.46
CA SER A 137 -15.25 -2.28 1.34
C SER A 137 -14.52 -2.50 0.02
N ASN A 138 -15.20 -3.05 -0.98
CA ASN A 138 -14.62 -3.37 -2.29
C ASN A 138 -15.10 -2.40 -3.38
N PHE A 139 -14.19 -2.08 -4.30
CA PHE A 139 -14.38 -1.12 -5.39
C PHE A 139 -13.67 -1.57 -6.67
N ASP A 140 -14.21 -1.19 -7.81
CA ASP A 140 -13.59 -1.36 -9.12
C ASP A 140 -12.55 -0.26 -9.36
N GLY A 141 -11.36 -0.67 -9.81
CA GLY A 141 -10.27 0.23 -10.12
C GLY A 141 -9.62 0.00 -11.48
N TYR A 142 -8.66 0.85 -11.81
CA TYR A 142 -7.75 0.68 -12.94
C TYR A 142 -6.36 1.18 -12.53
N THR A 143 -5.37 0.31 -12.62
CA THR A 143 -4.01 0.51 -12.12
C THR A 143 -3.00 0.70 -13.26
N MET A 144 -3.40 0.39 -14.49
CA MET A 144 -2.62 0.64 -15.69
C MET A 144 -2.82 2.08 -16.17
N SER A 145 -1.97 2.55 -17.09
CA SER A 145 -2.10 3.91 -17.61
C SER A 145 -3.14 3.97 -18.75
N SER A 146 -3.68 5.17 -19.02
CA SER A 146 -4.67 5.35 -20.11
C SER A 146 -4.14 4.97 -21.50
N ASN A 147 -2.80 4.91 -21.65
CA ASN A 147 -2.10 4.45 -22.84
C ASN A 147 -0.65 4.09 -22.47
N MET A 148 -0.34 2.79 -22.42
CA MET A 148 0.97 2.27 -21.98
C MET A 148 2.11 2.58 -22.95
N GLU A 149 1.84 2.88 -24.22
CA GLU A 149 2.86 3.33 -25.18
C GLU A 149 3.33 4.77 -24.89
N LYS A 150 2.49 5.55 -24.20
CA LYS A 150 2.71 6.99 -23.94
C LYS A 150 3.01 7.32 -22.49
N TYR A 151 2.50 6.56 -21.53
CA TYR A 151 2.55 6.88 -20.10
C TYR A 151 2.97 5.68 -19.29
N GLY A 152 3.89 5.90 -18.34
CA GLY A 152 4.32 4.89 -17.40
C GLY A 152 3.22 4.40 -16.46
N VAL A 153 3.53 3.32 -15.75
CA VAL A 153 2.66 2.62 -14.80
C VAL A 153 3.45 2.48 -13.50
N ILE A 154 2.87 2.85 -12.36
CA ILE A 154 3.52 2.67 -11.05
C ILE A 154 3.90 1.19 -10.82
N GLU A 155 5.11 0.93 -10.32
CA GLU A 155 5.57 -0.42 -9.93
C GLU A 155 4.63 -1.09 -8.90
N ASP A 156 4.76 -2.40 -8.72
CA ASP A 156 4.11 -3.08 -7.60
C ASP A 156 4.92 -2.86 -6.32
N GLY A 157 4.23 -2.71 -5.18
CA GLY A 157 4.88 -2.39 -3.93
C GLY A 157 3.92 -1.83 -2.89
N ASP A 158 4.50 -1.37 -1.78
CA ASP A 158 3.77 -0.83 -0.64
C ASP A 158 4.14 0.64 -0.44
N TYR A 159 3.13 1.51 -0.29
CA TYR A 159 3.27 2.97 -0.32
C TYR A 159 2.46 3.64 0.79
N ILE A 160 2.91 4.83 1.19
CA ILE A 160 2.18 5.67 2.14
C ILE A 160 1.21 6.57 1.38
N GLY A 161 -0.08 6.27 1.49
CA GLY A 161 -1.15 7.14 0.99
C GLY A 161 -1.46 8.26 1.98
N LYS A 162 -1.52 9.51 1.50
CA LYS A 162 -1.94 10.68 2.31
C LYS A 162 -3.06 11.47 1.60
N PRO A 163 -4.11 11.93 2.30
CA PRO A 163 -5.17 12.74 1.69
C PRO A 163 -4.63 14.05 1.10
N GLN A 164 -5.05 14.37 -0.13
CA GLN A 164 -4.70 15.63 -0.78
C GLN A 164 -5.83 16.11 -1.71
N ASN A 165 -6.02 17.42 -1.81
CA ASN A 165 -6.93 18.02 -2.78
C ASN A 165 -6.13 18.48 -4.00
N HIS A 166 -6.15 17.69 -5.09
CA HIS A 166 -5.40 17.98 -6.31
C HIS A 166 -6.20 18.91 -7.23
N SER A 167 -5.57 19.93 -7.80
CA SER A 167 -6.24 20.99 -8.59
C SER A 167 -7.05 20.47 -9.78
N THR A 168 -6.67 19.33 -10.36
CA THR A 168 -7.38 18.71 -11.50
C THR A 168 -8.45 17.70 -11.08
N TYR A 169 -8.27 17.01 -9.95
CA TYR A 169 -9.07 15.83 -9.60
C TYR A 169 -10.04 16.07 -8.42
N GLY A 170 -9.78 17.12 -7.64
CA GLY A 170 -10.44 17.36 -6.36
C GLY A 170 -9.80 16.48 -5.26
N PRO A 171 -10.60 15.99 -4.30
CA PRO A 171 -10.13 15.02 -3.31
C PRO A 171 -9.44 13.82 -3.98
N SER A 172 -8.33 13.40 -3.40
CA SER A 172 -7.43 12.35 -3.90
C SER A 172 -6.53 11.88 -2.77
N PHE A 173 -5.71 10.86 -3.02
CA PHE A 173 -4.68 10.42 -2.08
C PHE A 173 -3.34 10.32 -2.80
N VAL A 174 -2.32 11.05 -2.32
CA VAL A 174 -0.98 11.04 -2.90
C VAL A 174 -0.14 9.91 -2.31
N LEU A 175 0.60 9.19 -3.15
CA LEU A 175 1.51 8.12 -2.72
C LEU A 175 2.89 8.70 -2.40
N ASN A 176 3.47 8.28 -1.28
CA ASN A 176 4.79 8.70 -0.77
C ASN A 176 4.99 10.23 -0.76
N GLY A 177 3.92 11.00 -0.49
CA GLY A 177 3.95 12.46 -0.51
C GLY A 177 4.26 13.09 -1.89
N GLY A 178 4.17 12.31 -2.97
CA GLY A 178 4.50 12.73 -4.34
C GLY A 178 5.95 12.49 -4.74
N ALA A 179 6.74 11.81 -3.90
CA ALA A 179 8.10 11.38 -4.22
C ALA A 179 8.15 10.48 -5.48
N GLY A 180 9.36 10.29 -6.00
CA GLY A 180 9.59 9.42 -7.16
C GLY A 180 9.35 7.96 -6.81
N ILE A 181 8.42 7.32 -7.52
CA ILE A 181 8.18 5.87 -7.48
C ILE A 181 8.58 5.31 -8.85
N LYS A 182 9.14 4.10 -8.94
CA LYS A 182 9.56 3.60 -10.25
C LYS A 182 8.35 3.19 -11.09
N ASP A 183 8.59 3.19 -12.38
CA ASP A 183 7.77 2.56 -13.38
C ASP A 183 7.91 1.04 -13.30
N TYR A 184 6.81 0.32 -13.51
CA TYR A 184 6.72 -1.14 -13.47
C TYR A 184 7.74 -1.84 -14.39
N TRP A 185 8.07 -1.24 -15.53
CA TRP A 185 9.10 -1.75 -16.47
C TRP A 185 10.38 -0.90 -16.44
N GLY A 186 10.53 -0.01 -15.46
CA GLY A 186 11.67 0.89 -15.33
C GLY A 186 11.76 1.99 -16.39
N TYR A 187 10.71 2.23 -17.18
CA TYR A 187 10.72 3.24 -18.23
C TYR A 187 9.36 3.91 -18.46
N ASN A 188 9.27 5.19 -18.09
CA ASN A 188 8.09 6.02 -18.32
C ASN A 188 8.21 6.79 -19.67
N PRO A 189 7.46 6.44 -20.73
CA PRO A 189 7.60 7.06 -22.06
C PRO A 189 7.23 8.55 -22.07
N TYR A 190 6.42 9.01 -21.12
CA TYR A 190 5.98 10.41 -21.01
C TYR A 190 7.11 11.34 -20.54
N LYS A 191 8.05 10.78 -19.77
CA LYS A 191 9.13 11.50 -19.08
C LYS A 191 10.42 10.67 -19.09
N PRO A 192 11.00 10.37 -20.27
CA PRO A 192 12.18 9.50 -20.36
C PRO A 192 13.41 10.05 -19.60
N LYS A 193 13.49 11.37 -19.41
CA LYS A 193 14.53 12.04 -18.62
C LYS A 193 14.40 11.87 -17.10
N GLN A 194 13.35 11.21 -16.61
CA GLN A 194 13.15 10.90 -15.19
C GLN A 194 13.68 9.50 -14.81
N ASN A 195 14.50 8.86 -15.66
CA ASN A 195 15.17 7.58 -15.38
C ASN A 195 14.22 6.49 -14.86
N GLY A 196 13.04 6.38 -15.47
CA GLY A 196 12.05 5.37 -15.08
C GLY A 196 11.23 5.71 -13.85
N PHE A 197 11.25 6.94 -13.33
CA PHE A 197 10.40 7.34 -12.20
C PHE A 197 9.12 8.09 -12.63
N LEU A 198 8.06 7.89 -11.86
CA LEU A 198 6.84 8.68 -11.83
C LEU A 198 6.84 9.56 -10.58
N PHE A 199 6.43 10.82 -10.70
CA PHE A 199 6.36 11.78 -9.59
C PHE A 199 4.95 12.32 -9.47
N GLY A 200 4.48 12.49 -8.23
CA GLY A 200 3.08 12.83 -7.98
C GLY A 200 2.12 11.75 -8.49
N VAL A 201 2.28 10.51 -8.00
CA VAL A 201 1.31 9.44 -8.22
C VAL A 201 0.19 9.55 -7.19
N TYR A 202 -1.05 9.40 -7.65
CA TYR A 202 -2.25 9.53 -6.82
C TYR A 202 -3.20 8.34 -7.01
N ILE A 203 -4.02 8.05 -5.99
CA ILE A 203 -5.33 7.41 -6.14
C ILE A 203 -6.35 8.53 -6.31
N HIS A 204 -7.12 8.51 -7.39
CA HIS A 204 -8.20 9.47 -7.62
C HIS A 204 -9.37 8.86 -8.40
N LYS A 205 -10.48 9.58 -8.49
CA LYS A 205 -11.61 9.18 -9.34
C LYS A 205 -11.21 9.14 -10.82
N SER A 206 -11.77 8.17 -11.53
CA SER A 206 -11.94 8.25 -12.98
C SER A 206 -12.95 9.36 -13.33
N ASN A 207 -13.08 9.70 -14.61
CA ASN A 207 -14.07 10.69 -15.01
C ASN A 207 -15.51 10.12 -14.90
N SER A 208 -16.41 10.92 -14.34
CA SER A 208 -17.84 10.61 -14.13
C SER A 208 -18.78 11.45 -15.01
N ASN A 209 -18.28 12.51 -15.67
CA ASN A 209 -19.09 13.57 -16.28
C ASN A 209 -18.92 13.62 -17.81
N THR A 210 -19.05 12.47 -18.48
CA THR A 210 -19.09 12.36 -19.95
C THR A 210 -20.16 11.32 -20.33
N PRO A 211 -20.60 11.17 -21.60
CA PRO A 211 -21.46 10.06 -22.01
C PRO A 211 -20.83 8.66 -21.79
N PHE A 212 -19.54 8.59 -21.46
CA PHE A 212 -18.84 7.38 -21.03
C PHE A 212 -18.59 7.48 -19.52
N GLU A 213 -19.37 6.72 -18.76
CA GLU A 213 -19.27 6.69 -17.30
C GLU A 213 -18.05 5.87 -16.85
N ASN A 214 -17.50 6.15 -15.67
CA ASN A 214 -16.29 5.51 -15.15
C ASN A 214 -15.10 5.56 -16.13
N TYR A 215 -14.94 6.65 -16.88
CA TYR A 215 -13.96 6.73 -17.97
C TYR A 215 -12.51 6.91 -17.47
N GLY A 216 -11.63 6.02 -17.92
CA GLY A 216 -10.19 5.97 -17.59
C GLY A 216 -9.24 6.11 -18.79
N GLY A 217 -9.77 6.26 -20.02
CA GLY A 217 -8.97 6.31 -21.25
C GLY A 217 -8.36 7.68 -21.60
N GLU A 218 -7.94 7.82 -22.87
CA GLU A 218 -7.47 9.08 -23.47
C GLU A 218 -8.62 9.85 -24.16
N LEU A 219 -9.04 10.99 -23.61
CA LEU A 219 -10.00 11.87 -24.29
C LEU A 219 -9.37 12.46 -25.57
N ASN A 220 -10.08 12.31 -26.70
CA ASN A 220 -9.83 12.91 -28.02
C ASN A 220 -8.35 12.96 -28.45
N GLU A 221 -7.91 11.96 -29.22
CA GLU A 221 -6.56 11.92 -29.84
C GLU A 221 -5.39 12.08 -28.84
N GLY A 222 -5.59 11.71 -27.58
CA GLY A 222 -4.56 11.79 -26.53
C GLY A 222 -4.36 13.18 -25.91
N LYS A 223 -5.30 14.13 -26.11
CA LYS A 223 -5.16 15.49 -25.59
C LYS A 223 -5.43 15.59 -24.09
N SER A 224 -6.23 14.68 -23.51
CA SER A 224 -6.45 14.57 -22.05
C SER A 224 -6.58 13.12 -21.57
N ALA A 225 -5.46 12.46 -21.29
CA ALA A 225 -5.42 11.19 -20.56
C ALA A 225 -5.82 11.35 -19.09
N ILE A 226 -6.65 10.43 -18.57
CA ILE A 226 -7.13 10.45 -17.18
C ILE A 226 -6.07 9.91 -16.21
N SER A 227 -5.42 8.79 -16.54
CA SER A 227 -4.26 8.26 -15.81
C SER A 227 -2.99 8.30 -16.67
N LYS A 228 -1.94 8.91 -16.11
CA LYS A 228 -0.57 8.87 -16.63
C LYS A 228 0.35 8.06 -15.70
N GLY A 229 -0.21 7.01 -15.10
CA GLY A 229 0.42 6.19 -14.06
C GLY A 229 -0.17 6.36 -12.65
N CYS A 230 -1.30 7.07 -12.53
CA CYS A 230 -2.12 7.12 -11.31
C CYS A 230 -3.04 5.90 -11.22
N ILE A 231 -3.47 5.56 -10.00
CA ILE A 231 -4.52 4.58 -9.77
C ILE A 231 -5.87 5.30 -9.87
N LEU A 232 -6.79 4.71 -10.64
CA LEU A 232 -8.16 5.18 -10.76
C LEU A 232 -9.10 4.31 -9.95
N ILE A 233 -10.05 4.94 -9.25
CA ILE A 233 -11.28 4.30 -8.77
C ILE A 233 -12.40 4.62 -9.76
N ALA A 234 -13.30 3.67 -10.03
CA ALA A 234 -14.50 3.90 -10.83
C ALA A 234 -15.29 5.12 -10.30
N GLY A 235 -15.49 6.14 -11.14
CA GLY A 235 -16.01 7.45 -10.72
C GLY A 235 -17.35 7.42 -9.98
N ARG A 236 -18.26 6.48 -10.31
CA ARG A 236 -19.53 6.25 -9.60
C ARG A 236 -19.34 5.72 -8.17
N GLN A 237 -18.26 5.00 -7.90
CA GLN A 237 -17.92 4.45 -6.59
C GLN A 237 -17.04 5.39 -5.75
N TRP A 238 -16.46 6.44 -6.35
CA TRP A 238 -15.50 7.34 -5.68
C TRP A 238 -16.00 7.90 -4.33
N ALA A 239 -17.26 8.32 -4.24
CA ALA A 239 -17.80 8.87 -3.00
C ALA A 239 -17.79 7.82 -1.87
N SER A 240 -18.18 6.58 -2.18
CA SER A 240 -18.14 5.46 -1.24
C SER A 240 -16.71 5.06 -0.89
N PHE A 241 -15.80 5.01 -1.87
CA PHE A 241 -14.38 4.76 -1.63
C PHE A 241 -13.78 5.80 -0.69
N TYR A 242 -13.93 7.09 -1.02
CA TYR A 242 -13.38 8.18 -0.22
C TYR A 242 -13.93 8.14 1.21
N ASN A 243 -15.25 7.99 1.37
CA ASN A 243 -15.88 7.85 2.70
C ASN A 243 -15.39 6.60 3.45
N SER A 244 -15.16 5.48 2.76
CA SER A 244 -14.65 4.25 3.37
C SER A 244 -13.20 4.39 3.86
N VAL A 245 -12.38 5.24 3.24
CA VAL A 245 -11.03 5.59 3.72
C VAL A 245 -11.10 6.61 4.85
N THR A 246 -11.88 7.68 4.69
CA THR A 246 -11.93 8.80 5.65
C THR A 246 -12.95 8.63 6.77
N LYS A 247 -13.49 7.42 6.97
CA LYS A 247 -14.49 7.09 8.00
C LYS A 247 -14.02 7.57 9.38
N ASN A 248 -14.95 8.07 10.19
CA ASN A 248 -14.74 8.51 11.59
C ASN A 248 -13.63 9.58 11.79
N ARG A 249 -13.22 10.31 10.75
CA ARG A 249 -12.16 11.32 10.83
C ARG A 249 -12.70 12.74 10.61
N ASP A 250 -12.34 13.65 11.51
CA ASP A 250 -12.50 15.09 11.35
C ASP A 250 -11.37 15.69 10.46
N GLN A 251 -11.34 17.01 10.26
CA GLN A 251 -10.31 17.64 9.41
C GLN A 251 -8.88 17.52 9.99
N ASN A 252 -8.72 17.42 11.31
CA ASN A 252 -7.42 17.34 11.97
C ASN A 252 -6.85 15.91 11.90
N SER A 253 -7.68 14.91 12.17
CA SER A 253 -7.34 13.49 12.01
C SER A 253 -7.22 13.06 10.54
N LEU A 254 -7.91 13.74 9.61
CA LEU A 254 -7.73 13.53 8.18
C LEU A 254 -6.40 14.10 7.66
N SER A 255 -5.98 15.29 8.11
CA SER A 255 -4.72 15.90 7.66
C SER A 255 -3.46 15.17 8.16
N THR A 256 -3.62 14.32 9.17
CA THR A 256 -2.59 13.45 9.75
C THR A 256 -2.76 11.98 9.39
N LEU A 257 -3.72 11.65 8.51
CA LEU A 257 -3.95 10.27 8.06
C LEU A 257 -2.82 9.79 7.16
N GLU A 258 -2.16 8.73 7.60
CA GLU A 258 -1.32 7.86 6.79
C GLU A 258 -2.00 6.49 6.68
N MET A 259 -2.09 5.98 5.45
CA MET A 259 -2.64 4.66 5.15
C MET A 259 -1.65 3.85 4.31
N LEU A 260 -1.63 2.53 4.50
CA LEU A 260 -0.87 1.66 3.61
C LEU A 260 -1.65 1.45 2.31
N ILE A 261 -0.99 1.68 1.18
CA ILE A 261 -1.44 1.31 -0.15
C ILE A 261 -0.59 0.14 -0.61
N SER A 262 -1.17 -1.05 -0.75
CA SER A 262 -0.47 -2.23 -1.24
C SER A 262 -0.94 -2.55 -2.66
N ILE A 263 -0.04 -2.46 -3.64
CA ILE A 263 -0.31 -2.72 -5.06
C ILE A 263 0.34 -4.03 -5.46
N ARG A 264 -0.44 -4.96 -6.01
CA ARG A 264 0.01 -6.23 -6.59
C ARG A 264 -0.74 -6.49 -7.89
N ARG A 265 -0.05 -6.86 -8.96
CA ARG A 265 -0.63 -7.18 -10.27
C ARG A 265 -0.28 -8.60 -10.71
N ASN A 266 -1.31 -9.33 -11.14
CA ASN A 266 -1.17 -10.65 -11.77
C ASN A 266 -1.24 -10.60 -13.31
#